data_AF-A0A8H6HYB9-F1
#
_entry.id   AF-A0A8H6HYB9-F1
#
_cell.length_a   1.000
_cell.length_b   1.000
_cell.length_c   1.000
_cell.angle_alpha   90.00
_cell.angle_beta   90.00
_cell.angle_gamma   90.00
#
_symmetry.space_group_name_H-M   'P 1'
#
loop_
_entity.id
_entity.type
_entity.pdbx_description
1 polymer ?
#
loop_
_entity_poly.entity_id
_entity_poly.type
_entity_poly.pdbx_seq_one_letter_code
_entity_poly.pdbx_strand_id
1 'polypeptide(L)'
;MLEGGILKCLYLCLPHVNRGDIGLPSGSIWQALVFLQPFMYLSQAYAAAALRGDLVMWAGRAKRTDGDAEGICSTIDAALNRDYFAYVTRQKVKVSMCSNLKHPVERGGHELDEYYHSLKTCTGCHAVTYCSHECQKEDWDSLHSKECSVLGMEYRVQKYDKSWSSVRTRRDQVRWLEANLNLSVGPLPELRREIWEKFLQWKTRCKASTPSTPGPSTATTRRQPPKFRPGSFLTVFDYVTNGYLSIERTYSLDRYCAEASSLFEGGSPWMPRIRECISLMEDNRDEILLVEGRFRFDAERTMFTTLVMRYNPDGQEQYKYSVVSSFTRTSPVKAEARVCLP
;
A
#
# COMPACT_ATOMS: atom_id res chain seq x y z
N MET A 1 -1.17 -19.07 -13.32
CA MET A 1 -0.15 -19.53 -14.30
C MET A 1 -0.18 -18.49 -15.40
N LEU A 2 0.82 -17.60 -15.51
CA LEU A 2 0.92 -16.72 -16.68
C LEU A 2 1.60 -17.56 -17.78
N GLU A 3 0.97 -17.72 -18.93
CA GLU A 3 1.64 -18.29 -20.11
C GLU A 3 2.62 -17.26 -20.68
N GLY A 4 3.75 -17.75 -21.22
CA GLY A 4 4.81 -16.88 -21.71
C GLY A 4 4.35 -16.12 -22.93
N GLY A 5 4.80 -14.87 -23.07
CA GLY A 5 4.36 -14.04 -24.18
C GLY A 5 3.03 -13.35 -23.93
N ILE A 6 2.28 -13.65 -22.87
CA ILE A 6 0.94 -13.05 -22.69
C ILE A 6 1.00 -11.52 -22.57
N LEU A 7 1.96 -11.00 -21.79
CA LEU A 7 2.15 -9.55 -21.65
C LEU A 7 2.62 -8.93 -22.96
N LYS A 8 3.53 -9.61 -23.66
CA LYS A 8 4.03 -9.18 -24.97
C LYS A 8 2.92 -9.17 -26.04
N CYS A 9 2.12 -10.23 -26.10
CA CYS A 9 1.00 -10.37 -27.02
C CYS A 9 -0.08 -9.34 -26.72
N LEU A 10 -0.47 -9.17 -25.45
CA LEU A 10 -1.42 -8.12 -25.07
C LEU A 10 -0.93 -6.75 -25.54
N TYR A 11 0.32 -6.42 -25.26
CA TYR A 11 0.91 -5.14 -25.67
C TYR A 11 0.95 -4.94 -27.18
N LEU A 12 1.41 -5.94 -27.93
CA LEU A 12 1.45 -5.89 -29.40
C LEU A 12 0.04 -5.80 -30.01
N CYS A 13 -0.97 -6.37 -29.35
CA CYS A 13 -2.35 -6.29 -29.79
C CYS A 13 -3.00 -4.93 -29.47
N LEU A 14 -2.55 -4.19 -28.45
CA LEU A 14 -3.19 -2.94 -28.00
C LEU A 14 -3.54 -1.95 -29.12
N PRO A 15 -2.62 -1.62 -30.05
CA PRO A 15 -2.91 -0.66 -31.13
C PRO A 15 -4.01 -1.16 -32.08
N HIS A 16 -4.29 -2.46 -32.08
CA HIS A 16 -5.24 -3.10 -32.98
C HIS A 16 -6.64 -3.29 -32.36
N VAL A 17 -6.78 -3.16 -31.04
CA VAL A 17 -8.08 -3.41 -30.37
C VAL A 17 -8.83 -2.15 -29.96
N ASN A 18 -8.24 -0.97 -30.15
CA ASN A 18 -8.90 0.31 -29.89
C ASN A 18 -9.28 1.05 -31.18
N ARG A 19 -10.06 0.38 -32.03
CA ARG A 19 -10.89 1.05 -33.05
C ARG A 19 -12.33 0.76 -32.67
N GLY A 20 -13.16 1.80 -32.60
CA GLY A 20 -14.50 1.82 -32.00
C GLY A 20 -15.57 0.86 -32.57
N ASP A 21 -15.17 -0.22 -33.24
CA ASP A 21 -16.05 -1.15 -33.95
C ASP A 21 -16.59 -2.29 -33.07
N ILE A 22 -16.03 -2.55 -31.89
CA ILE A 22 -16.40 -3.75 -31.09
C ILE A 22 -17.52 -3.47 -30.08
N GLY A 23 -17.96 -2.21 -29.90
CA GLY A 23 -19.01 -1.87 -28.92
C GLY A 23 -18.66 -2.23 -27.47
N LEU A 24 -17.43 -2.70 -27.21
CA LEU A 24 -16.90 -2.85 -25.87
C LEU A 24 -16.71 -1.44 -25.30
N PRO A 25 -17.11 -1.19 -24.04
CA PRO A 25 -16.77 0.06 -23.39
C PRO A 25 -15.27 0.25 -23.52
N SER A 26 -14.84 1.46 -23.88
CA SER A 26 -13.47 1.90 -24.17
C SER A 26 -12.45 1.63 -23.05
N GLY A 27 -12.84 0.91 -21.99
CA GLY A 27 -12.01 0.42 -20.90
C GLY A 27 -11.71 -1.08 -20.89
N SER A 28 -12.27 -1.96 -21.74
CA SER A 28 -12.16 -3.43 -21.50
C SER A 28 -10.73 -4.01 -21.54
N ILE A 29 -9.88 -3.58 -22.47
CA ILE A 29 -8.50 -4.07 -22.57
C ILE A 29 -7.55 -3.29 -21.67
N TRP A 30 -7.78 -1.98 -21.53
CA TRP A 30 -7.15 -1.19 -20.49
C TRP A 30 -7.40 -1.85 -19.12
N GLN A 31 -8.63 -2.29 -18.85
CA GLN A 31 -9.03 -2.99 -17.63
C GLN A 31 -8.26 -4.29 -17.51
N ALA A 32 -8.15 -5.10 -18.57
CA ALA A 32 -7.39 -6.35 -18.56
C ALA A 32 -5.90 -6.14 -18.19
N LEU A 33 -5.25 -5.11 -18.71
CA LEU A 33 -3.85 -4.80 -18.42
C LEU A 33 -3.66 -4.19 -17.02
N VAL A 34 -4.59 -3.32 -16.64
CA VAL A 34 -4.75 -2.84 -15.27
C VAL A 34 -4.96 -3.98 -14.28
N PHE A 35 -5.72 -5.02 -14.66
CA PHE A 35 -5.92 -6.22 -13.86
C PHE A 35 -4.67 -7.08 -13.75
N LEU A 36 -3.71 -6.97 -14.67
CA LEU A 36 -2.43 -7.67 -14.58
C LEU A 36 -1.43 -6.96 -13.66
N GLN A 37 -1.53 -5.64 -13.50
CA GLN A 37 -0.66 -4.85 -12.64
C GLN A 37 -0.62 -5.34 -11.17
N PRO A 38 -1.74 -5.72 -10.52
CA PRO A 38 -1.75 -6.37 -9.21
C PRO A 38 -0.99 -7.70 -9.12
N PHE A 39 -0.50 -8.29 -10.20
CA PHE A 39 0.30 -9.51 -10.08
C PHE A 39 1.80 -9.26 -10.20
N MET A 40 2.19 -8.08 -10.68
CA MET A 40 3.59 -7.74 -10.94
C MET A 40 4.35 -7.29 -9.68
N TYR A 41 3.65 -6.94 -8.59
CA TYR A 41 4.26 -6.76 -7.27
C TYR A 41 4.75 -8.07 -6.62
N LEU A 42 4.59 -9.23 -7.28
CA LEU A 42 5.13 -10.50 -6.80
C LEU A 42 6.44 -10.79 -7.53
N SER A 43 7.53 -10.96 -6.78
CA SER A 43 8.87 -11.19 -7.34
C SER A 43 8.93 -12.40 -8.26
N GLN A 44 8.16 -13.46 -7.96
CA GLN A 44 8.07 -14.66 -8.81
C GLN A 44 7.35 -14.41 -10.13
N ALA A 45 6.26 -13.65 -10.10
CA ALA A 45 5.53 -13.31 -11.31
C ALA A 45 6.40 -12.42 -12.21
N TYR A 46 7.05 -11.41 -11.61
CA TYR A 46 8.01 -10.55 -12.29
C TYR A 46 9.17 -11.35 -12.90
N ALA A 47 9.83 -12.21 -12.12
CA ALA A 47 10.94 -13.03 -12.61
C ALA A 47 10.53 -14.00 -13.71
N ALA A 48 9.32 -14.59 -13.62
CA ALA A 48 8.79 -15.46 -14.65
C ALA A 48 8.53 -14.70 -15.96
N ALA A 49 7.98 -13.49 -15.89
CA ALA A 49 7.81 -12.60 -17.04
C ALA A 49 9.18 -12.23 -17.65
N ALA A 50 10.15 -11.85 -16.81
CA ALA A 50 11.50 -11.48 -17.24
C ALA A 50 12.19 -12.62 -18.00
N LEU A 51 12.20 -13.83 -17.42
CA LEU A 51 12.86 -15.02 -17.99
C LEU A 51 12.30 -15.39 -19.37
N ARG A 52 11.02 -15.10 -19.61
CA ARG A 52 10.34 -15.42 -20.87
C ARG A 52 10.50 -14.33 -21.93
N GLY A 53 11.27 -13.28 -21.63
CA GLY A 53 11.47 -12.16 -22.53
C GLY A 53 10.28 -11.21 -22.61
N ASP A 54 9.27 -11.38 -21.74
CA ASP A 54 8.08 -10.53 -21.73
C ASP A 54 8.43 -9.09 -21.36
N LEU A 55 9.52 -8.87 -20.63
CA LEU A 55 10.01 -7.55 -20.23
C LEU A 55 10.99 -6.91 -21.23
N VAL A 56 11.57 -7.68 -22.17
CA VAL A 56 12.62 -7.20 -23.08
C VAL A 56 12.09 -6.18 -24.10
N MET A 57 10.86 -6.36 -24.57
CA MET A 57 10.21 -5.44 -25.52
C MET A 57 9.98 -4.03 -24.92
N TRP A 58 9.95 -3.92 -23.60
CA TRP A 58 9.61 -2.68 -22.88
C TRP A 58 10.83 -1.84 -22.53
N ALA A 59 12.03 -2.43 -22.57
CA ALA A 59 13.27 -1.68 -22.50
C ALA A 59 13.49 -0.80 -23.75
N GLY A 60 12.78 -1.09 -24.85
CA GLY A 60 12.67 -0.21 -26.00
C GLY A 60 11.41 0.65 -25.89
N ARG A 61 11.57 1.98 -25.91
CA ARG A 61 10.42 2.91 -25.98
C ARG A 61 9.48 2.46 -27.09
N ALA A 62 8.19 2.32 -26.79
CA ALA A 62 7.15 2.20 -27.79
C ALA A 62 7.42 3.24 -28.89
N LYS A 63 7.51 2.82 -30.15
CA LYS A 63 7.47 3.79 -31.25
C LYS A 63 6.14 4.54 -31.09
N ARG A 64 6.20 5.87 -31.09
CA ARG A 64 5.06 6.78 -30.90
C ARG A 64 3.80 6.21 -31.55
N THR A 65 2.86 5.79 -30.73
CA THR A 65 1.51 5.41 -31.17
C THR A 65 0.66 6.67 -31.07
N ASP A 66 -0.01 7.08 -32.14
CA ASP A 66 -0.89 8.25 -32.10
C ASP A 66 -2.22 7.91 -31.37
N GLY A 67 -2.77 8.88 -30.63
CA GLY A 67 -4.12 8.81 -30.04
C GLY A 67 -4.22 8.03 -28.72
N ASP A 68 -5.39 7.42 -28.46
CA ASP A 68 -5.71 6.73 -27.19
C ASP A 68 -4.73 5.61 -26.82
N ALA A 69 -4.06 5.01 -27.80
CA ALA A 69 -3.03 4.02 -27.58
C ALA A 69 -1.83 4.60 -26.79
N GLU A 70 -1.50 5.89 -26.95
CA GLU A 70 -0.42 6.55 -26.21
C GLU A 70 -0.68 6.54 -24.71
N GLY A 71 -1.91 6.88 -24.28
CA GLY A 71 -2.27 6.91 -22.87
C GLY A 71 -2.23 5.53 -22.21
N ILE A 72 -2.67 4.50 -22.94
CA ILE A 72 -2.61 3.11 -22.49
C ILE A 72 -1.15 2.66 -22.36
N CYS A 73 -0.34 2.84 -23.41
CA CYS A 73 1.08 2.50 -23.40
C CYS A 73 1.82 3.23 -22.27
N SER A 74 1.58 4.53 -22.09
CA SER A 74 2.18 5.33 -21.02
C SER A 74 1.83 4.80 -19.62
N THR A 75 0.58 4.38 -19.41
CA THR A 75 0.15 3.80 -18.13
C THR A 75 0.85 2.47 -17.85
N ILE A 76 0.97 1.61 -18.86
CA ILE A 76 1.66 0.31 -18.73
C ILE A 76 3.15 0.53 -18.52
N ASP A 77 3.78 1.42 -19.29
CA ASP A 77 5.18 1.78 -19.14
C ASP A 77 5.43 2.30 -17.73
N ALA A 78 4.56 3.16 -17.20
CA ALA A 78 4.66 3.64 -15.82
C ALA A 78 4.54 2.50 -14.80
N ALA A 79 3.63 1.54 -15.01
CA ALA A 79 3.48 0.37 -14.15
C ALA A 79 4.73 -0.53 -14.19
N LEU A 80 5.20 -0.91 -15.37
CA LEU A 80 6.36 -1.77 -15.55
C LEU A 80 7.66 -1.12 -15.08
N ASN A 81 7.82 0.19 -15.27
CA ASN A 81 8.96 0.93 -14.74
C ASN A 81 9.01 0.90 -13.21
N ARG A 82 7.85 0.91 -12.53
CA ARG A 82 7.79 0.75 -11.07
C ARG A 82 8.25 -0.63 -10.63
N ASP A 83 7.83 -1.67 -11.33
CA ASP A 83 8.22 -3.05 -11.01
C ASP A 83 9.70 -3.29 -11.33
N TYR A 84 10.18 -2.78 -12.46
CA TYR A 84 11.59 -2.76 -12.81
C TYR A 84 12.43 -2.07 -11.75
N PHE A 85 11.99 -0.90 -11.29
CA PHE A 85 12.67 -0.20 -10.21
C PHE A 85 12.68 -1.02 -8.90
N ALA A 86 11.56 -1.65 -8.54
CA ALA A 86 11.43 -2.46 -7.33
C ALA A 86 12.31 -3.72 -7.32
N TYR A 87 12.40 -4.45 -8.44
CA TYR A 87 13.06 -5.76 -8.49
C TYR A 87 14.43 -5.76 -9.16
N VAL A 88 14.69 -4.87 -10.12
CA VAL A 88 15.95 -4.79 -10.86
C VAL A 88 16.83 -3.69 -10.31
N THR A 89 16.38 -2.42 -10.37
CA THR A 89 17.21 -1.28 -9.91
C THR A 89 17.52 -1.39 -8.42
N ARG A 90 16.51 -1.74 -7.61
CA ARG A 90 16.65 -1.93 -6.17
C ARG A 90 16.97 -3.37 -5.78
N GLN A 91 17.48 -4.23 -6.68
CA GLN A 91 17.70 -5.65 -6.36
C GLN A 91 18.46 -5.85 -5.04
N LYS A 92 19.47 -4.98 -4.82
CA LYS A 92 20.39 -4.99 -3.69
C LYS A 92 19.90 -4.28 -2.41
N VAL A 93 18.70 -3.68 -2.44
CA VAL A 93 18.15 -2.97 -1.29
C VAL A 93 17.47 -3.94 -0.34
N LYS A 94 17.81 -3.83 0.95
CA LYS A 94 17.16 -4.56 2.04
C LYS A 94 15.92 -3.83 2.48
N VAL A 95 14.83 -4.56 2.66
CA VAL A 95 13.59 -4.02 3.21
C VAL A 95 13.35 -4.61 4.58
N SER A 96 13.06 -3.75 5.57
CA SER A 96 12.76 -4.22 6.93
C SER A 96 11.40 -4.93 6.94
N MET A 97 11.40 -6.16 7.42
CA MET A 97 10.19 -6.94 7.69
C MET A 97 9.93 -7.05 9.20
N CYS A 98 10.66 -6.30 10.04
CA CYS A 98 10.47 -6.35 11.48
C CYS A 98 9.16 -5.65 11.86
N SER A 99 8.32 -6.27 12.67
CA SER A 99 7.08 -5.68 13.16
C SER A 99 7.28 -4.85 14.44
N ASN A 100 8.43 -4.97 15.11
CA ASN A 100 8.75 -4.16 16.30
C ASN A 100 8.95 -2.68 15.90
N LEU A 101 8.10 -1.80 16.42
CA LEU A 101 8.13 -0.35 16.14
C LEU A 101 9.34 0.37 16.73
N LYS A 102 9.99 -0.22 17.73
CA LYS A 102 11.19 0.32 18.37
C LYS A 102 12.48 -0.16 17.71
N HIS A 103 12.40 -0.93 16.63
CA HIS A 103 13.57 -1.46 15.94
C HIS A 103 14.47 -0.30 15.45
N PRO A 104 15.72 -0.20 15.92
CA PRO A 104 16.65 0.81 15.39
C PRO A 104 17.00 0.46 13.95
N VAL A 105 16.69 1.36 13.02
CA VAL A 105 16.97 1.22 11.57
C VAL A 105 18.48 1.07 11.29
N GLU A 106 19.33 1.47 12.25
CA GLU A 106 20.77 1.65 12.08
C GLU A 106 21.61 0.36 12.09
N ARG A 107 21.03 -0.84 12.24
CA ARG A 107 21.81 -2.08 12.16
C ARG A 107 22.19 -2.40 10.71
N GLY A 108 23.23 -1.72 10.23
CA GLY A 108 23.89 -1.96 8.95
C GLY A 108 24.57 -3.33 8.87
N GLY A 109 24.72 -3.85 7.64
CA GLY A 109 25.80 -4.79 7.29
C GLY A 109 25.44 -6.19 6.79
N HIS A 110 24.23 -6.70 7.00
CA HIS A 110 24.02 -8.17 6.99
C HIS A 110 23.95 -8.99 5.66
N GLU A 111 24.50 -8.63 4.48
CA GLU A 111 24.13 -9.27 3.17
C GLU A 111 22.60 -9.55 2.94
N LEU A 112 22.13 -9.74 1.71
CA LEU A 112 20.67 -9.77 1.45
C LEU A 112 20.03 -11.12 1.75
N ASP A 113 20.67 -12.21 1.31
CA ASP A 113 20.08 -13.54 1.39
C ASP A 113 20.09 -14.07 2.83
N GLU A 114 21.13 -13.79 3.60
CA GLU A 114 21.22 -14.22 5.01
C GLU A 114 20.18 -13.52 5.90
N TYR A 115 19.85 -12.25 5.61
CA TYR A 115 18.84 -11.50 6.36
C TYR A 115 17.42 -12.09 6.22
N TYR A 116 17.04 -12.58 5.04
CA TYR A 116 15.69 -13.13 4.86
C TYR A 116 15.54 -14.52 5.46
N HIS A 117 16.58 -15.35 5.38
CA HIS A 117 16.58 -16.66 6.02
C HIS A 117 16.59 -16.57 7.55
N SER A 118 16.96 -15.41 8.11
CA SER A 118 16.95 -15.16 9.55
C SER A 118 15.67 -14.51 10.09
N LEU A 119 14.69 -14.15 9.24
CA LEU A 119 13.41 -13.62 9.71
C LEU A 119 12.66 -14.67 10.53
N LYS A 120 12.34 -14.30 11.77
CA LYS A 120 11.59 -15.14 12.71
C LYS A 120 10.13 -14.73 12.69
N THR A 121 9.25 -15.65 12.34
CA THR A 121 7.81 -15.42 12.45
C THR A 121 7.36 -15.84 13.86
N CYS A 122 6.46 -15.08 14.49
CA CYS A 122 5.86 -15.53 15.75
C CYS A 122 5.21 -16.91 15.58
N THR A 123 5.57 -17.88 16.42
CA THR A 123 5.08 -19.26 16.35
C THR A 123 3.62 -19.41 16.82
N GLY A 124 3.10 -18.43 17.56
CA GLY A 124 1.71 -18.41 18.01
C GLY A 124 0.77 -17.92 16.92
N CYS A 125 1.00 -16.71 16.40
CA CYS A 125 0.08 -16.07 15.47
C CYS A 125 0.49 -16.09 13.99
N HIS A 126 1.76 -16.33 13.67
CA HIS A 126 2.36 -16.20 12.34
C HIS A 126 2.20 -14.83 11.63
N ALA A 127 1.45 -13.89 12.21
CA ALA A 127 1.05 -12.62 11.62
C ALA A 127 2.16 -11.55 11.64
N VAL A 128 3.04 -11.59 12.63
CA VAL A 128 4.16 -10.66 12.79
C VAL A 128 5.50 -11.36 12.57
N THR A 129 6.48 -10.60 12.09
CA THR A 129 7.83 -11.07 11.77
C THR A 129 8.87 -10.21 12.48
N TYR A 130 9.99 -10.81 12.88
CA TYR A 130 11.05 -10.16 13.62
C TYR A 130 12.41 -10.51 13.02
N CYS A 131 13.33 -9.57 13.03
CA CYS A 131 14.72 -9.82 12.64
C CYS A 131 15.51 -10.58 13.71
N SER A 132 15.06 -10.56 14.98
CA SER A 132 15.77 -11.18 16.11
C SER A 132 14.82 -11.56 17.25
N HIS A 133 15.30 -12.36 18.19
CA HIS A 133 14.53 -12.75 19.37
C HIS A 133 14.35 -11.58 20.35
N GLU A 134 15.34 -10.69 20.43
CA GLU A 134 15.30 -9.47 21.24
C GLU A 134 14.18 -8.56 20.75
N CYS A 135 14.07 -8.36 19.43
CA CYS A 135 13.00 -7.56 18.84
C CYS A 135 11.62 -8.19 19.08
N GLN A 136 11.51 -9.52 19.07
CA GLN A 136 10.27 -10.21 19.43
C GLN A 136 9.91 -9.97 20.90
N LYS A 137 10.88 -10.08 21.82
CA LYS A 137 10.67 -9.89 23.26
C LYS A 137 10.23 -8.46 23.58
N GLU A 138 10.90 -7.45 23.01
CA GLU A 138 10.54 -6.04 23.20
C GLU A 138 9.13 -5.71 22.68
N ASP A 139 8.78 -6.22 21.50
CA ASP A 139 7.43 -6.04 20.93
C ASP A 139 6.40 -6.83 21.74
N TRP A 140 6.75 -8.02 22.28
CA TRP A 140 5.91 -8.81 23.17
C TRP A 140 5.50 -8.04 24.42
N ASP A 141 6.49 -7.45 25.11
CA ASP A 141 6.28 -6.73 26.37
C ASP A 141 5.48 -5.43 26.15
N SER A 142 5.65 -4.78 25.00
CA SER A 142 4.97 -3.52 24.69
C SER A 142 3.55 -3.71 24.12
N LEU A 143 3.40 -4.62 23.15
CA LEU A 143 2.23 -4.63 22.27
C LEU A 143 1.77 -6.04 21.88
N HIS A 144 2.66 -6.90 21.37
CA HIS A 144 2.29 -8.14 20.69
C HIS A 144 1.57 -9.15 21.59
N SER A 145 1.91 -9.21 22.88
CA SER A 145 1.22 -10.07 23.85
C SER A 145 -0.30 -9.85 23.89
N LYS A 146 -0.76 -8.62 23.61
CA LYS A 146 -2.19 -8.22 23.64
C LYS A 146 -2.95 -8.63 22.37
N GLU A 147 -2.25 -8.85 21.26
CA GLU A 147 -2.84 -9.18 19.95
C GLU A 147 -2.60 -10.65 19.54
N CYS A 148 -1.57 -11.30 20.06
CA CYS A 148 -1.10 -12.61 19.58
C CYS A 148 -2.20 -13.70 19.60
N SER A 149 -2.99 -13.77 20.67
CA SER A 149 -4.06 -14.77 20.79
C SER A 149 -5.12 -14.63 19.69
N VAL A 150 -5.60 -13.40 19.46
CA VAL A 150 -6.63 -13.12 18.45
C VAL A 150 -6.06 -13.31 17.04
N LEU A 151 -4.86 -12.80 16.77
CA LEU A 151 -4.17 -13.01 15.49
C LEU A 151 -3.88 -14.50 15.23
N GLY A 152 -3.62 -15.30 16.26
CA GLY A 152 -3.45 -16.74 16.13
C GLY A 152 -4.74 -17.48 15.78
N MET A 153 -5.89 -16.96 16.21
CA MET A 153 -7.18 -17.46 15.74
C MET A 153 -7.39 -17.12 14.27
N GLU A 154 -7.13 -15.88 13.86
CA GLU A 154 -7.21 -15.46 12.45
C GLU A 154 -6.31 -16.33 11.56
N TYR A 155 -5.07 -16.60 12.00
CA TYR A 155 -4.15 -17.48 11.30
C TYR A 155 -4.73 -18.88 11.06
N ARG A 156 -5.35 -19.50 12.08
CA ARG A 156 -5.93 -20.84 11.94
C ARG A 156 -7.08 -20.86 10.94
N VAL A 157 -7.94 -19.84 10.97
CA VAL A 157 -9.06 -19.70 10.02
C VAL A 157 -8.52 -19.53 8.59
N GLN A 158 -7.58 -18.60 8.39
CA GLN A 158 -7.00 -18.31 7.08
C GLN A 158 -6.13 -19.45 6.53
N LYS A 159 -5.54 -20.27 7.41
CA LYS A 159 -4.81 -21.46 6.98
C LYS A 159 -5.76 -22.54 6.49
N TYR A 160 -6.90 -22.71 7.18
CA TYR A 160 -7.91 -23.68 6.82
C TYR A 160 -8.55 -23.38 5.46
N ASP A 161 -8.89 -22.11 5.19
CA ASP A 161 -9.48 -21.67 3.92
C ASP A 161 -8.46 -21.37 2.82
N LYS A 162 -7.17 -21.61 3.08
CA LYS A 162 -6.03 -21.36 2.17
C LYS A 162 -5.86 -19.89 1.78
N SER A 163 -6.35 -18.96 2.60
CA SER A 163 -6.16 -17.52 2.41
C SER A 163 -4.99 -16.93 3.20
N TRP A 164 -4.16 -17.75 3.83
CA TRP A 164 -3.02 -17.26 4.58
C TRP A 164 -1.90 -16.77 3.65
N SER A 165 -1.52 -15.50 3.77
CA SER A 165 -0.43 -14.93 2.98
C SER A 165 0.94 -15.45 3.44
N SER A 166 1.77 -15.85 2.47
CA SER A 166 3.14 -16.28 2.77
C SER A 166 4.02 -15.10 3.21
N VAL A 167 5.06 -15.36 4.00
CA VAL A 167 6.07 -14.33 4.35
C VAL A 167 6.70 -13.73 3.09
N ARG A 168 6.91 -14.56 2.06
CA ARG A 168 7.43 -14.12 0.76
C ARG A 168 6.51 -13.11 0.07
N THR A 169 5.21 -13.38 0.03
CA THR A 169 4.21 -12.47 -0.53
C THR A 169 4.23 -11.13 0.20
N ARG A 170 4.22 -11.16 1.54
CA ARG A 170 4.29 -9.94 2.37
C ARG A 170 5.57 -9.15 2.11
N ARG A 171 6.71 -9.82 2.00
CA ARG A 171 8.00 -9.19 1.64
C ARG A 171 7.95 -8.49 0.29
N ASP A 172 7.42 -9.17 -0.72
CA ASP A 172 7.36 -8.62 -2.07
C ASP A 172 6.50 -7.34 -2.09
N GLN A 173 5.44 -7.28 -1.29
CA GLN A 173 4.59 -6.10 -1.14
C GLN A 173 5.26 -4.96 -0.38
N VAL A 174 5.94 -5.24 0.73
CA VAL A 174 6.73 -4.24 1.47
C VAL A 174 7.78 -3.61 0.55
N ARG A 175 8.50 -4.46 -0.19
CA ARG A 175 9.50 -4.02 -1.17
C ARG A 175 8.91 -3.16 -2.28
N TRP A 176 7.78 -3.61 -2.83
CA TRP A 176 7.10 -2.88 -3.88
C TRP A 176 6.62 -1.51 -3.40
N LEU A 177 6.01 -1.43 -2.21
CA LEU A 177 5.55 -0.18 -1.61
C LEU A 177 6.71 0.78 -1.32
N GLU A 178 7.81 0.29 -0.75
CA GLU A 178 9.00 1.11 -0.50
C GLU A 178 9.54 1.70 -1.80
N ALA A 179 9.68 0.89 -2.85
CA ALA A 179 10.15 1.33 -4.14
C ALA A 179 9.21 2.39 -4.77
N ASN A 180 7.90 2.13 -4.73
CA ASN A 180 6.91 3.03 -5.32
C ASN A 180 6.75 4.35 -4.56
N LEU A 181 6.92 4.32 -3.24
CA LEU A 181 6.95 5.52 -2.42
C LEU A 181 8.14 6.40 -2.82
N ASN A 182 9.33 5.82 -2.94
CA ASN A 182 10.54 6.55 -3.38
C ASN A 182 10.43 7.10 -4.82
N LEU A 183 9.58 6.51 -5.67
CA LEU A 183 9.32 7.03 -7.02
C LEU A 183 8.23 8.11 -7.08
N SER A 184 7.21 8.03 -6.21
CA SER A 184 5.95 8.78 -6.38
C SER A 184 5.69 9.83 -5.33
N VAL A 185 6.37 9.72 -4.19
CA VAL A 185 6.22 10.64 -3.08
C VAL A 185 7.48 11.48 -3.02
N GLY A 186 7.31 12.78 -3.24
CA GLY A 186 8.39 13.75 -3.11
C GLY A 186 8.90 13.87 -1.66
N PRO A 187 9.76 14.85 -1.38
CA PRO A 187 10.24 15.14 -0.02
C PRO A 187 9.11 15.27 1.01
N LEU A 188 9.30 14.68 2.20
CA LEU A 188 8.29 14.73 3.26
C LEU A 188 7.92 16.16 3.70
N PRO A 189 8.86 17.13 3.80
CA PRO A 189 8.51 18.52 4.13
C PRO A 189 7.57 19.19 3.12
N GLU A 190 7.71 18.86 1.83
CA GLU A 190 6.83 19.38 0.77
C GLU A 190 5.44 18.76 0.88
N LEU A 191 5.37 17.45 1.09
CA LEU A 191 4.10 16.74 1.30
C LEU A 191 3.35 17.28 2.53
N ARG A 192 4.06 17.54 3.63
CA ARG A 192 3.48 18.15 4.85
C ARG A 192 2.90 19.53 4.58
N ARG A 193 3.57 20.35 3.77
CA ARG A 193 3.08 21.67 3.37
C ARG A 193 1.78 21.57 2.57
N GLU A 194 1.74 20.68 1.57
CA GLU A 194 0.54 20.41 0.77
C GLU A 194 -0.66 20.05 1.66
N ILE A 195 -0.43 19.21 2.66
CA ILE A 195 -1.48 18.74 3.60
C ILE A 195 -1.96 19.87 4.49
N TRP A 196 -1.04 20.67 5.02
CA TRP A 196 -1.39 21.79 5.88
C TRP A 196 -2.22 22.82 5.11
N GLU A 197 -1.87 23.12 3.87
CA GLU A 197 -2.64 24.01 2.99
C GLU A 197 -4.05 23.47 2.73
N LYS A 198 -4.18 22.18 2.39
CA LYS A 198 -5.49 21.51 2.24
C LYS A 198 -6.32 21.59 3.51
N PHE A 199 -5.71 21.38 4.67
CA PHE A 199 -6.38 21.51 5.97
C PHE A 199 -6.87 22.94 6.24
N LEU A 200 -6.04 23.96 5.97
CA LEU A 200 -6.42 25.36 6.11
C LEU A 200 -7.59 25.73 5.19
N GLN A 201 -7.54 25.29 3.92
CA GLN A 201 -8.63 25.52 2.96
C GLN A 201 -9.94 24.88 3.44
N TRP A 202 -9.90 23.64 3.92
CA TRP A 202 -11.06 22.96 4.50
C TRP A 202 -11.63 23.74 5.69
N LYS A 203 -10.77 24.17 6.62
CA LYS A 203 -11.19 24.94 7.80
C LYS A 203 -11.88 26.25 7.43
N THR A 204 -11.39 26.95 6.39
CA THR A 204 -12.00 28.18 5.88
C THR A 204 -13.39 27.91 5.27
N ARG A 205 -13.55 26.83 4.50
CA ARG A 205 -14.85 26.43 3.93
C ARG A 205 -15.89 26.10 5.00
N CYS A 206 -15.49 25.40 6.06
CA CYS A 206 -16.40 25.08 7.18
C CYS A 206 -16.89 26.33 7.92
N LYS A 207 -16.06 27.37 8.06
CA LYS A 207 -16.47 28.64 8.68
C LYS A 207 -17.47 29.41 7.81
N ALA A 208 -17.25 29.45 6.50
CA ALA A 208 -18.13 30.16 5.56
C ALA A 208 -19.51 29.50 5.41
N SER A 209 -19.62 28.20 5.66
CA SER A 209 -20.85 27.41 5.51
C SER A 209 -21.69 27.28 6.79
N THR A 210 -21.41 28.08 7.82
CA THR A 210 -22.26 28.14 9.01
C THR A 210 -23.27 29.29 8.84
N PRO A 211 -24.49 29.04 8.32
CA PRO A 211 -25.50 30.09 8.23
C PRO A 211 -25.87 30.57 9.63
N SER A 212 -25.87 31.89 9.82
CA SER A 212 -26.19 32.58 11.07
C SER A 212 -27.68 32.53 11.43
N THR A 213 -28.48 31.70 10.78
CA THR A 213 -29.92 31.63 11.02
C THR A 213 -30.22 30.64 12.16
N PRO A 214 -30.75 31.11 13.30
CA PRO A 214 -31.16 30.23 14.40
C PRO A 214 -32.45 29.49 14.03
N GLY A 215 -32.31 28.41 13.25
CA GLY A 215 -33.39 27.47 12.98
C GLY A 215 -33.55 26.47 14.12
N PRO A 216 -34.78 25.98 14.41
CA PRO A 216 -35.03 25.00 15.45
C PRO A 216 -34.24 23.72 15.18
N SER A 217 -33.31 23.44 16.08
CA SER A 217 -32.33 22.36 16.04
C SER A 217 -33.01 20.98 16.10
N THR A 218 -33.16 20.33 14.95
CA THR A 218 -33.29 18.86 14.92
C THR A 218 -31.96 18.28 15.37
N ALA A 219 -31.97 17.47 16.44
CA ALA A 219 -30.83 16.85 17.11
C ALA A 219 -29.81 16.28 16.12
N THR A 220 -28.88 17.12 15.69
CA THR A 220 -27.85 16.79 14.73
C THR A 220 -26.78 16.07 15.51
N THR A 221 -26.49 14.84 15.10
CA THR A 221 -25.38 14.00 15.57
C THR A 221 -24.19 14.86 16.01
N ARG A 222 -23.99 14.92 17.33
CA ARG A 222 -22.91 15.67 17.98
C ARG A 222 -21.59 15.24 17.32
N ARG A 223 -21.01 16.10 16.47
CA ARG A 223 -19.73 15.83 15.82
C ARG A 223 -18.69 15.57 16.90
N GLN A 224 -18.21 14.33 17.00
CA GLN A 224 -17.14 14.01 17.93
C GLN A 224 -15.90 14.83 17.54
N PRO A 225 -15.12 15.31 18.53
CA PRO A 225 -13.86 15.98 18.24
C PRO A 225 -12.97 15.07 17.38
N PRO A 226 -12.12 15.66 16.51
CA PRO A 226 -11.17 14.88 15.72
C PRO A 226 -10.33 14.02 16.67
N LYS A 227 -10.21 12.73 16.34
CA LYS A 227 -9.50 11.76 17.19
C LYS A 227 -7.98 11.90 17.05
N PHE A 228 -7.53 12.56 15.98
CA PHE A 228 -6.12 12.72 15.64
C PHE A 228 -5.74 14.19 15.57
N ARG A 229 -4.44 14.48 15.65
CA ARG A 229 -3.94 15.84 15.54
C ARG A 229 -4.24 16.37 14.11
N PRO A 230 -4.54 17.67 13.95
CA PRO A 230 -4.67 18.28 12.64
C PRO A 230 -3.45 18.03 11.75
N GLY A 231 -3.69 17.64 10.50
CA GLY A 231 -2.65 17.33 9.52
C GLY A 231 -2.05 15.93 9.64
N SER A 232 -2.58 15.07 10.51
CA SER A 232 -2.21 13.65 10.56
C SER A 232 -2.81 12.91 9.35
N PHE A 233 -1.96 12.16 8.63
CA PHE A 233 -2.30 11.54 7.35
C PHE A 233 -1.54 10.23 7.13
N LEU A 234 -1.93 9.47 6.11
CA LEU A 234 -1.12 8.40 5.54
C LEU A 234 -1.12 8.46 4.01
N THR A 235 -0.13 7.84 3.38
CA THR A 235 -0.15 7.59 1.91
C THR A 235 -0.79 6.24 1.64
N VAL A 236 -1.79 6.19 0.76
CA VAL A 236 -2.47 4.95 0.36
C VAL A 236 -2.11 4.59 -1.07
N PHE A 237 -1.65 3.36 -1.28
CA PHE A 237 -1.54 2.72 -2.60
C PHE A 237 -2.67 1.70 -2.72
N ASP A 238 -3.69 2.00 -3.50
CA ASP A 238 -4.92 1.19 -3.59
C ASP A 238 -5.05 0.54 -4.97
N TYR A 239 -4.91 -0.79 -5.01
CA TYR A 239 -5.14 -1.64 -6.18
C TYR A 239 -6.54 -2.26 -6.23
N VAL A 240 -7.35 -2.08 -5.20
CA VAL A 240 -8.61 -2.79 -5.04
C VAL A 240 -9.77 -1.93 -5.48
N THR A 241 -9.87 -0.71 -4.95
CA THR A 241 -11.06 0.12 -5.07
C THR A 241 -11.41 0.45 -6.53
N ASN A 242 -10.40 0.83 -7.31
CA ASN A 242 -10.61 1.25 -8.70
C ASN A 242 -10.20 0.18 -9.73
N GLY A 243 -9.67 -0.96 -9.28
CA GLY A 243 -9.08 -1.99 -10.13
C GLY A 243 -7.71 -1.66 -10.71
N TYR A 244 -7.26 -0.39 -10.66
CA TYR A 244 -5.90 0.08 -10.98
C TYR A 244 -5.21 0.66 -9.77
N LEU A 245 -3.89 0.85 -9.88
CA LEU A 245 -3.11 1.55 -8.87
C LEU A 245 -3.55 3.01 -8.76
N SER A 246 -4.24 3.34 -7.66
CA SER A 246 -4.48 4.71 -7.25
C SER A 246 -3.56 5.07 -6.08
N ILE A 247 -2.97 6.26 -6.12
CA ILE A 247 -2.05 6.74 -5.08
C ILE A 247 -2.66 7.99 -4.44
N GLU A 248 -3.14 7.88 -3.20
CA GLU A 248 -3.61 9.01 -2.41
C GLU A 248 -2.52 9.41 -1.39
N ARG A 249 -1.76 10.45 -1.71
CA ARG A 249 -0.60 10.89 -0.92
C ARG A 249 -0.97 11.54 0.42
N THR A 250 -2.20 12.05 0.53
CA THR A 250 -2.64 12.88 1.66
C THR A 250 -3.93 12.35 2.30
N TYR A 251 -4.01 11.03 2.51
CA TYR A 251 -5.21 10.39 3.08
C TYR A 251 -5.37 10.79 4.54
N SER A 252 -6.46 11.49 4.88
CA SER A 252 -6.71 11.93 6.26
C SER A 252 -6.86 10.73 7.21
N LEU A 253 -6.22 10.79 8.38
CA LEU A 253 -6.37 9.74 9.39
C LEU A 253 -7.77 9.70 10.03
N ASP A 254 -8.47 10.84 10.10
CA ASP A 254 -9.88 10.86 10.54
C ASP A 254 -10.76 10.11 9.53
N ARG A 255 -10.56 10.35 8.22
CA ARG A 255 -11.25 9.63 7.14
C ARG A 255 -10.92 8.14 7.19
N TYR A 256 -9.63 7.81 7.30
CA TYR A 256 -9.16 6.44 7.43
C TYR A 256 -9.82 5.71 8.58
N CYS A 257 -9.86 6.30 9.78
CA CYS A 257 -10.49 5.66 10.91
C CYS A 257 -12.01 5.66 10.84
N ALA A 258 -12.67 6.62 10.21
CA ALA A 258 -14.12 6.58 10.00
C ALA A 258 -14.51 5.41 9.09
N GLU A 259 -13.80 5.25 7.97
CA GLU A 259 -14.01 4.12 7.04
C GLU A 259 -13.60 2.80 7.68
N ALA A 260 -12.47 2.78 8.38
CA ALA A 260 -12.00 1.57 9.02
C ALA A 260 -12.83 1.20 10.26
N SER A 261 -13.52 2.14 10.91
CA SER A 261 -14.44 1.82 12.01
C SER A 261 -15.53 0.84 11.56
N SER A 262 -15.99 0.93 10.30
CA SER A 262 -16.93 -0.05 9.74
C SER A 262 -16.29 -1.42 9.49
N LEU A 263 -14.98 -1.47 9.23
CA LEU A 263 -14.19 -2.72 9.16
C LEU A 263 -13.89 -3.28 10.55
N PHE A 264 -14.08 -2.49 11.61
CA PHE A 264 -13.64 -2.77 12.97
C PHE A 264 -14.78 -2.77 13.99
N GLU A 265 -16.04 -2.93 13.57
CA GLU A 265 -17.15 -3.21 14.48
C GLU A 265 -16.87 -4.56 15.16
N GLY A 266 -16.38 -4.52 16.41
CA GLY A 266 -15.83 -5.67 17.14
C GLY A 266 -14.38 -5.51 17.59
N GLY A 267 -13.69 -4.46 17.15
CA GLY A 267 -12.29 -4.16 17.48
C GLY A 267 -11.32 -4.98 16.65
N SER A 268 -10.63 -4.37 15.67
CA SER A 268 -9.54 -5.07 14.99
C SER A 268 -8.46 -5.47 15.98
N PRO A 269 -7.93 -6.71 15.92
CA PRO A 269 -6.75 -7.06 16.69
C PRO A 269 -5.54 -6.19 16.34
N TRP A 270 -5.55 -5.56 15.16
CA TRP A 270 -4.51 -4.64 14.69
C TRP A 270 -4.66 -3.21 15.20
N MET A 271 -5.80 -2.82 15.80
CA MET A 271 -6.03 -1.43 16.21
C MET A 271 -5.01 -0.91 17.23
N PRO A 272 -4.62 -1.67 18.28
CA PRO A 272 -3.55 -1.24 19.17
C PRO A 272 -2.27 -0.90 18.41
N ARG A 273 -1.85 -1.76 17.48
CA ARG A 273 -0.64 -1.54 16.66
C ARG A 273 -0.77 -0.34 15.74
N ILE A 274 -1.91 -0.17 15.06
CA ILE A 274 -2.18 0.99 14.21
C ILE A 274 -2.10 2.29 15.01
N ARG A 275 -2.63 2.32 16.24
CA ARG A 275 -2.55 3.51 17.12
C ARG A 275 -1.12 3.84 17.50
N GLU A 276 -0.30 2.84 17.84
CA GLU A 276 1.12 3.04 18.12
C GLU A 276 1.87 3.59 16.90
N CYS A 277 1.57 3.09 15.68
CA CYS A 277 2.13 3.66 14.44
C CYS A 277 1.72 5.13 14.24
N ILE A 278 0.46 5.47 14.51
CA ILE A 278 -0.04 6.85 14.42
C ILE A 278 0.66 7.74 15.43
N SER A 279 0.79 7.30 16.69
CA SER A 279 1.50 8.07 17.72
C SER A 279 2.95 8.31 17.31
N LEU A 280 3.66 7.26 16.87
CA LEU A 280 5.04 7.37 16.41
C LEU A 280 5.20 8.40 15.27
N MET A 281 4.28 8.41 14.31
CA MET A 281 4.27 9.40 13.23
C MET A 281 3.94 10.81 13.74
N GLU A 282 2.99 10.95 14.67
CA GLU A 282 2.62 12.25 15.22
C GLU A 282 3.70 12.88 16.09
N ASP A 283 4.53 12.05 16.73
CA ASP A 283 5.65 12.48 17.57
C ASP A 283 6.93 12.73 16.77
N ASN A 284 7.05 12.17 15.54
CA ASN A 284 8.21 12.30 14.67
C ASN A 284 7.79 12.79 13.26
N ARG A 285 7.06 13.90 13.19
CA ARG A 285 6.35 14.32 11.95
C ARG A 285 7.24 14.58 10.75
N ASP A 286 8.47 15.02 10.99
CA ASP A 286 9.42 15.38 9.94
C ASP A 286 10.26 14.19 9.48
N GLU A 287 10.14 13.05 10.16
CA GLU A 287 10.92 11.85 9.91
C GLU A 287 10.06 10.64 9.55
N ILE A 288 8.83 10.56 10.05
CA ILE A 288 8.00 9.37 9.92
C ILE A 288 6.80 9.63 9.01
N LEU A 289 6.59 8.70 8.08
CA LEU A 289 5.45 8.63 7.18
C LEU A 289 4.76 7.28 7.33
N LEU A 290 3.43 7.29 7.43
CA LEU A 290 2.62 6.08 7.38
C LEU A 290 2.21 5.80 5.94
N VAL A 291 2.31 4.53 5.56
CA VAL A 291 1.92 4.05 4.23
C VAL A 291 1.03 2.82 4.37
N GLU A 292 0.00 2.73 3.56
CA GLU A 292 -0.81 1.52 3.42
C GLU A 292 -0.90 1.11 1.96
N GLY A 293 -0.49 -0.12 1.66
CA GLY A 293 -0.84 -0.78 0.40
C GLY A 293 -2.09 -1.62 0.56
N ARG A 294 -3.02 -1.51 -0.38
CA ARG A 294 -4.22 -2.35 -0.47
C ARG A 294 -4.11 -3.19 -1.72
N PHE A 295 -4.00 -4.48 -1.54
CA PHE A 295 -3.75 -5.45 -2.60
C PHE A 295 -4.90 -6.43 -2.69
N ARG A 296 -5.29 -6.79 -3.91
CA ARG A 296 -6.24 -7.88 -4.10
C ARG A 296 -5.56 -9.18 -3.69
N PHE A 297 -6.13 -9.87 -2.71
CA PHE A 297 -5.61 -11.16 -2.26
C PHE A 297 -6.27 -12.30 -3.03
N ASP A 298 -7.60 -12.27 -3.08
CA ASP A 298 -8.43 -13.13 -3.92
C ASP A 298 -9.68 -12.34 -4.39
N ALA A 299 -10.71 -13.02 -4.90
CA ALA A 299 -11.94 -12.38 -5.35
C ALA A 299 -12.77 -11.76 -4.21
N GLU A 300 -12.58 -12.22 -2.98
CA GLU A 300 -13.38 -11.90 -1.81
C GLU A 300 -12.60 -11.17 -0.73
N ARG A 301 -11.27 -10.99 -0.88
CA ARG A 301 -10.40 -10.45 0.18
C ARG A 301 -9.41 -9.42 -0.34
N THR A 302 -9.23 -8.41 0.48
CA THR A 302 -8.17 -7.40 0.37
C THR A 302 -7.11 -7.69 1.42
N MET A 303 -5.86 -7.61 1.01
CA MET A 303 -4.73 -7.62 1.91
C MET A 303 -4.20 -6.20 2.07
N PHE A 304 -4.12 -5.74 3.31
CA PHE A 304 -3.63 -4.43 3.70
C PHE A 304 -2.23 -4.59 4.28
N THR A 305 -1.24 -3.95 3.67
CA THR A 305 0.13 -3.90 4.17
C THR A 305 0.39 -2.51 4.69
N THR A 306 0.55 -2.38 6.01
CA THR A 306 0.85 -1.09 6.66
C THR A 306 2.35 -1.01 6.93
N LEU A 307 2.95 0.11 6.54
CA LEU A 307 4.35 0.42 6.73
C LEU A 307 4.50 1.68 7.59
N VAL A 308 5.47 1.64 8.48
CA VAL A 308 6.07 2.82 9.08
C VAL A 308 7.36 3.10 8.33
N MET A 309 7.44 4.25 7.68
CA MET A 309 8.56 4.64 6.83
C MET A 309 9.34 5.76 7.49
N ARG A 310 10.67 5.70 7.44
CA ARG A 310 11.56 6.79 7.85
C ARG A 310 12.04 7.54 6.62
N TYR A 311 11.90 8.86 6.66
CA TYR A 311 12.42 9.83 5.71
C TYR A 311 13.86 10.18 6.05
N ASN A 312 14.74 10.13 5.06
CA ASN A 312 16.12 10.57 5.13
C ASN A 312 16.29 11.76 4.16
N PRO A 313 16.43 13.01 4.65
CA PRO A 313 16.57 14.19 3.80
C PRO A 313 17.85 14.15 2.94
N ASP A 314 18.90 13.48 3.43
CA ASP A 314 20.19 13.35 2.75
C ASP A 314 20.24 12.11 1.84
N GLY A 315 19.18 11.31 1.81
CA GLY A 315 19.04 10.19 0.90
C GLY A 315 18.99 10.68 -0.55
N GLN A 316 19.65 9.97 -1.45
CA GLN A 316 19.44 10.17 -2.90
C GLN A 316 17.94 10.09 -3.21
N GLU A 317 17.48 10.79 -4.24
CA GLU A 317 16.04 10.94 -4.58
C GLU A 317 15.26 9.63 -4.51
N GLN A 318 15.85 8.56 -5.02
CA GLN A 318 15.27 7.23 -5.09
C GLN A 318 15.43 6.38 -3.82
N TYR A 319 16.03 6.90 -2.75
CA TYR A 319 16.33 6.24 -1.47
C TYR A 319 15.99 7.13 -0.25
N LYS A 320 15.10 8.11 -0.42
CA LYS A 320 14.65 9.02 0.66
C LYS A 320 13.82 8.34 1.73
N TYR A 321 13.18 7.22 1.42
CA TYR A 321 12.33 6.51 2.37
C TYR A 321 12.79 5.08 2.57
N SER A 322 12.81 4.64 3.83
CA SER A 322 13.16 3.27 4.24
C SER A 322 12.10 2.71 5.19
N VAL A 323 11.82 1.40 5.11
CA VAL A 323 10.86 0.74 5.99
C VAL A 323 11.47 0.58 7.38
N VAL A 324 10.78 1.07 8.41
CA VAL A 324 11.12 0.86 9.83
C VAL A 324 10.42 -0.40 10.33
N SER A 325 9.10 -0.43 10.15
CA SER A 325 8.23 -1.52 10.58
C SER A 325 7.17 -1.83 9.54
N SER A 326 6.78 -3.09 9.46
CA SER A 326 5.68 -3.53 8.61
C SER A 326 4.83 -4.61 9.27
N PHE A 327 3.55 -4.61 8.93
CA PHE A 327 2.63 -5.68 9.23
C PHE A 327 1.56 -5.80 8.13
N THR A 328 0.89 -6.94 8.09
CA THR A 328 -0.09 -7.23 7.04
C THR A 328 -1.32 -7.86 7.67
N ARG A 329 -2.48 -7.39 7.23
CA ARG A 329 -3.78 -7.93 7.61
C ARG A 329 -4.61 -8.22 6.38
N THR A 330 -5.58 -9.11 6.50
CA THR A 330 -6.57 -9.37 5.46
C THR A 330 -7.93 -8.92 5.96
N SER A 331 -8.78 -8.49 5.05
CA SER A 331 -10.18 -8.18 5.32
C SER A 331 -11.01 -8.64 4.13
N PRO A 332 -12.26 -9.07 4.33
CA PRO A 332 -13.17 -9.27 3.22
C PRO A 332 -13.25 -8.00 2.36
N VAL A 333 -13.30 -8.17 1.04
CA VAL A 333 -13.78 -7.14 0.12
C VAL A 333 -15.23 -6.95 0.50
N LYS A 334 -15.51 -5.99 1.38
CA LYS A 334 -16.88 -5.59 1.62
C LYS A 334 -17.51 -5.28 0.26
N ALA A 335 -18.73 -5.75 0.03
CA ALA A 335 -19.53 -5.44 -1.15
C ALA A 335 -19.88 -3.93 -1.28
N GLU A 336 -19.18 -3.05 -0.56
CA GLU A 336 -19.28 -1.60 -0.53
C GLU A 336 -18.89 -0.95 -1.88
N ALA A 337 -18.30 -1.70 -2.82
CA ALA A 337 -18.09 -1.24 -4.19
C ALA A 337 -19.37 -0.98 -5.00
N ARG A 338 -20.57 -1.23 -4.46
CA ARG A 338 -21.85 -0.83 -5.11
C ARG A 338 -22.30 0.61 -4.81
N VAL A 339 -21.57 1.41 -4.04
CA VAL A 339 -22.01 2.77 -3.66
C VAL A 339 -21.35 3.90 -4.47
N CYS A 340 -20.46 3.59 -5.42
CA CYS A 340 -19.88 4.61 -6.31
C CYS A 340 -20.14 4.30 -7.78
N LEU A 341 -21.40 4.34 -8.19
CA LEU A 341 -21.77 4.74 -9.55
C LEU A 341 -22.82 5.86 -9.42
N PRO A 342 -22.65 7.01 -10.09
CA PRO A 342 -23.67 8.07 -10.13
C PRO A 342 -24.97 7.60 -10.81
#